data_AF-A0A6G6YLJ4-F1
#
_entry.id   AF-A0A6G6YLJ4-F1
#
_cell.length_a   1.000
_cell.length_b   1.000
_cell.length_c   1.000
_cell.angle_alpha   90.00
_cell.angle_beta   90.00
_cell.angle_gamma   90.00
#
_symmetry.space_group_name_H-M   'P 1'
#
loop_
_entity.id
_entity.type
_entity.pdbx_description
1 polymer ?
#
loop_
_entity_poly.entity_id
_entity_poly.type
_entity_poly.pdbx_seq_one_letter_code
_entity_poly.pdbx_strand_id
1 'polypeptide(L)' 'MFNWLSVVTGFFYAVLGVVVIIYKFFVVPIEPNLAYPLGALLVAYGIFRIFRAIKKIRESRYEE' A
#
# COMPACT_ATOMS: atom_id res chain seq x y z
N MET A 1 -8.46 18.43 7.10
CA MET A 1 -7.37 17.81 7.91
C MET A 1 -6.49 16.99 6.99
N PHE A 2 -5.23 17.39 6.82
CA PHE A 2 -4.26 16.66 6.00
C PHE A 2 -4.18 15.21 6.47
N ASN A 3 -4.58 14.26 5.62
CA ASN A 3 -4.50 12.86 5.97
C ASN A 3 -3.10 12.33 5.63
N TRP A 4 -2.06 13.03 6.08
CA TRP A 4 -0.65 12.63 5.94
C TRP A 4 -0.45 11.21 6.48
N LEU A 5 -1.22 10.87 7.51
CA LEU A 5 -1.35 9.52 8.06
C LEU A 5 -1.75 8.48 7.00
N SER A 6 -2.64 8.80 6.07
CA SER A 6 -3.04 7.90 4.96
C SER A 6 -1.95 7.70 3.90
N VAL A 7 -1.10 8.72 3.67
CA VAL A 7 0.03 8.60 2.74
C VAL A 7 1.11 7.71 3.36
N VAL A 8 1.47 8.01 4.62
CA VAL A 8 2.49 7.27 5.36
C VAL A 8 2.05 5.81 5.56
N THR A 9 0.82 5.57 6.00
CA THR A 9 0.31 4.18 6.11
C THR A 9 0.23 3.50 4.74
N GLY A 10 -0.17 4.18 3.68
CA GLY A 10 -0.16 3.62 2.32
C GLY A 10 1.24 3.16 1.88
N PHE A 11 2.27 3.95 2.21
CA PHE A 11 3.67 3.58 1.99
C PHE A 11 4.08 2.35 2.81
N PHE A 12 3.76 2.30 4.10
CA PHE A 12 4.03 1.13 4.95
C PHE A 12 3.35 -0.14 4.43
N TYR A 13 2.10 -0.05 3.94
CA TYR A 13 1.40 -1.19 3.34
C TYR A 13 2.07 -1.68 2.04
N ALA A 14 2.55 -0.77 1.20
CA ALA A 14 3.28 -1.13 -0.01
C ALA A 14 4.61 -1.82 0.33
N VAL A 15 5.37 -1.28 1.29
CA VAL A 15 6.65 -1.87 1.75
C VAL A 15 6.40 -3.25 2.38
N LEU A 16 5.40 -3.39 3.23
CA LEU A 16 5.01 -4.69 3.79
C LEU A 16 4.66 -5.70 2.69
N GLY A 17 3.88 -5.29 1.68
CA GLY A 17 3.55 -6.16 0.55
C GLY A 17 4.80 -6.65 -0.20
N VAL A 18 5.78 -5.78 -0.43
CA VAL A 18 7.06 -6.16 -1.08
C VAL A 18 7.85 -7.13 -0.21
N VAL A 19 7.97 -6.86 1.10
CA VAL A 19 8.64 -7.76 2.06
C VAL A 19 7.98 -9.15 2.05
N VAL A 20 6.66 -9.21 1.98
CA VAL A 20 5.91 -10.46 1.98
C VAL A 20 6.15 -11.28 0.71
N ILE A 21 6.31 -10.63 -0.43
CA ILE A 21 6.66 -11.31 -1.70
C ILE A 21 8.09 -11.86 -1.64
N ILE A 22 9.05 -11.06 -1.14
CA ILE A 22 10.48 -11.43 -1.12
C ILE A 22 10.73 -12.56 -0.11
N TYR A 23 10.25 -12.40 1.12
CA TYR A 23 10.51 -13.34 2.20
C TYR A 23 9.48 -14.48 2.26
N LYS A 24 8.41 -14.43 1.47
CA LYS A 24 7.28 -15.39 1.48
C LYS A 24 6.73 -15.61 2.89
N PHE A 25 6.79 -14.57 3.71
CA PHE A 25 6.51 -14.60 5.13
C PHE A 25 5.75 -13.34 5.52
N PHE A 26 4.62 -13.51 6.20
CA PHE A 26 3.84 -12.40 6.76
C PHE A 26 3.98 -12.41 8.29
N VAL A 27 3.55 -13.52 8.89
CA VAL A 27 3.59 -13.83 10.34
C VAL A 27 3.86 -15.33 10.52
N VAL A 28 3.42 -16.14 9.55
CA VAL A 28 3.75 -17.55 9.36
C VAL A 28 4.38 -17.74 7.97
N PRO A 29 5.20 -18.79 7.76
CA PRO A 29 5.67 -19.13 6.42
C PRO A 29 4.47 -19.46 5.54
N ILE A 30 4.34 -18.75 4.42
CA ILE A 30 3.23 -18.92 3.49
C ILE A 30 3.72 -19.71 2.29
N GLU A 31 2.91 -20.69 1.87
CA GLU A 31 3.17 -21.40 0.63
C GLU A 31 3.29 -20.42 -0.55
N PRO A 32 4.25 -20.63 -1.47
CA PRO A 32 4.50 -19.69 -2.57
C PRO A 32 3.25 -19.35 -3.38
N ASN A 33 2.37 -20.34 -3.59
CA ASN A 33 1.10 -20.16 -4.32
C ASN A 33 0.16 -19.14 -3.68
N LEU A 34 0.23 -18.95 -2.36
CA LEU A 34 -0.58 -18.00 -1.62
C LEU A 34 0.18 -16.69 -1.35
N ALA A 35 1.50 -16.76 -1.18
CA ALA A 35 2.35 -15.60 -0.90
C ALA A 35 2.34 -14.57 -2.04
N TYR A 36 2.42 -15.01 -3.30
CA TYR A 36 2.41 -14.12 -4.46
C TYR A 36 1.11 -13.31 -4.61
N PRO A 37 -0.09 -13.91 -4.63
CA PRO A 37 -1.33 -13.15 -4.76
C PRO A 37 -1.59 -12.25 -3.54
N LEU A 38 -1.28 -12.71 -2.32
CA LEU A 38 -1.43 -11.90 -1.11
C LEU A 38 -0.50 -10.68 -1.11
N GLY A 39 0.77 -10.89 -1.44
CA GLY A 39 1.74 -9.81 -1.56
C GLY A 39 1.36 -8.83 -2.67
N ALA A 40 0.95 -9.32 -3.84
CA ALA A 40 0.49 -8.49 -4.94
C ALA A 40 -0.74 -7.65 -4.56
N LEU A 41 -1.71 -8.23 -3.84
CA LEU A 41 -2.88 -7.51 -3.33
C LEU A 41 -2.50 -6.40 -2.35
N LEU A 42 -1.57 -6.67 -1.43
CA LEU A 42 -1.06 -5.67 -0.47
C LEU A 42 -0.35 -4.51 -1.18
N VAL A 43 0.51 -4.82 -2.16
CA VAL A 43 1.19 -3.81 -2.96
C VAL A 43 0.19 -2.99 -3.77
N ALA A 44 -0.75 -3.64 -4.47
CA ALA A 44 -1.78 -2.98 -5.25
C ALA A 44 -2.65 -2.05 -4.39
N TYR A 45 -3.06 -2.51 -3.19
CA TYR A 45 -3.82 -1.70 -2.24
C TYR A 45 -3.01 -0.51 -1.69
N GLY A 46 -1.72 -0.73 -1.38
CA GLY A 46 -0.80 0.32 -0.96
C GLY A 46 -0.65 1.42 -2.02
N ILE A 47 -0.48 1.04 -3.29
CA ILE A 47 -0.43 1.97 -4.42
C ILE A 47 -1.75 2.73 -4.57
N PHE A 48 -2.89 2.03 -4.50
CA PHE A 48 -4.21 2.67 -4.59
C PHE A 48 -4.43 3.71 -3.48
N ARG A 49 -3.98 3.41 -2.26
CA ARG A 49 -4.02 4.34 -1.11
C ARG A 49 -3.21 5.60 -1.36
N ILE A 50 -1.97 5.45 -1.87
CA ILE A 50 -1.10 6.57 -2.21
C ILE A 50 -1.72 7.39 -3.34
N PHE A 51 -2.20 6.75 -4.41
CA PHE A 51 -2.86 7.42 -5.53
C PHE A 51 -4.08 8.24 -5.09
N ARG A 52 -4.94 7.66 -4.24
CA ARG A 52 -6.12 8.37 -3.70
C ARG A 52 -5.71 9.59 -2.88
N ALA A 53 -4.65 9.49 -2.10
CA ALA A 53 -4.15 10.61 -1.31
C ALA A 53 -3.58 11.72 -2.20
N ILE A 54 -2.81 11.37 -3.24
CA ILE A 54 -2.27 12.32 -4.23
C ILE A 54 -3.42 13.00 -5.00
N LYS A 55 -4.43 12.24 -5.46
CA LYS A 55 -5.61 12.80 -6.14
C LYS A 55 -6.30 13.83 -5.25
N LYS A 56 -6.49 13.52 -3.97
CA LYS A 56 -7.14 14.42 -3.00
C LYS A 56 -6.33 15.71 -2.78
N ILE A 57 -5.00 15.63 -2.74
CA ILE A 57 -4.12 16.82 -2.65
C ILE A 57 -4.25 17.69 -3.91
N ARG A 58 -4.35 17.07 -5.10
CA ARG A 58 -4.52 17.79 -6.36
C ARG A 58 -5.87 18.51 -6.43
N GLU A 59 -6.93 17.84 -5.98
CA GLU A 59 -8.30 18.38 -6.00
C GLU A 59 -8.48 19.53 -5.00
N SER A 60 -7.88 19.45 -3.80
CA SER A 60 -7.86 20.57 -2.85
C SER A 60 -7.07 21.79 -3.31
N ARG A 61 -6.27 21.68 -4.38
CA ARG A 61 -5.47 22.79 -4.94
C ARG A 61 -6.17 23.54 -6.07
N TYR A 62 -7.35 23.10 -6.50
CA TYR A 62 -8.15 23.72 -7.56
C TYR A 62 -9.40 24.46 -7.03
N GLU A 63 -9.60 24.48 -5.70
CA GLU A 63 -10.68 25.25 -5.04
C GLU A 63 -10.19 26.62 -4.50
N GLU A 64 -8.97 27.07 -4.83
CA GLU A 64 -8.49 28.44 -4.57
C GLU A 64 -8.36 29.26 -5.87
#